data_AF-A0A2P2ICH9-F1
#
_entry.id   AF-A0A2P2ICH9-F1
#
_cell.length_a   1.000
_cell.length_b   1.000
_cell.length_c   1.000
_cell.angle_alpha   90.00
_cell.angle_beta   90.00
_cell.angle_gamma   90.00
#
_symmetry.space_group_name_H-M   'P 1'
#
loop_
_entity.id
_entity.type
_entity.pdbx_description
1 polymer ?
#
loop_
_entity_poly.entity_id
_entity_poly.type
_entity_poly.pdbx_seq_one_letter_code
_entity_poly.pdbx_strand_id
1 'polypeptide(L)'
;MSHHSDEQQHPSASSDSFWEIGNYKRTTKRIEDGHRLCDDLMRLVQDRAEIEKMYAKQLKDWAKKWTNIIEKGPEYGTTEAAWKAVLIESDQVCDLHLRVKENLLNTVHGNVKNWQKENYHKSMMGQLKEKRDNEEMFKKAQKQWSKLYERVNKVR
;
A
#
# COMPACT_ATOMS: atom_id res chain seq x y z
N MET A 1 -46.54 13.42 -38.06
CA MET A 1 -46.06 12.14 -38.63
C MET A 1 -45.00 11.64 -37.67
N SER A 2 -45.34 10.85 -36.65
CA SER A 2 -45.49 9.39 -36.66
C SER A 2 -44.29 8.64 -37.26
N HIS A 3 -43.41 8.15 -36.38
CA HIS A 3 -42.93 6.77 -36.33
C HIS A 3 -42.17 6.62 -34.99
N HIS A 4 -42.84 6.15 -33.94
CA HIS A 4 -42.85 4.76 -33.44
C HIS A 4 -41.48 4.22 -33.01
N SER A 5 -41.32 4.18 -31.68
CA SER A 5 -40.91 3.07 -30.81
C SER A 5 -39.87 2.04 -31.28
N ASP A 6 -39.06 1.66 -30.28
CA ASP A 6 -38.31 0.41 -30.13
C ASP A 6 -36.97 0.28 -30.85
N GLU A 7 -35.93 0.70 -30.16
CA GLU A 7 -34.92 -0.26 -29.70
C GLU A 7 -34.32 0.26 -28.40
N GLN A 8 -34.92 -0.13 -27.27
CA GLN A 8 -34.11 -0.35 -26.08
C GLN A 8 -33.05 -1.36 -26.51
N GLN A 9 -31.85 -0.86 -26.83
CA GLN A 9 -30.63 -1.65 -26.80
C GLN A 9 -30.51 -2.15 -25.36
N HIS A 10 -31.20 -3.24 -25.05
CA HIS A 10 -30.82 -4.12 -23.97
C HIS A 10 -29.37 -4.46 -24.24
N PRO A 11 -28.43 -4.04 -23.38
CA PRO A 11 -27.06 -4.47 -23.52
C PRO A 11 -27.14 -6.00 -23.42
N SER A 12 -26.92 -6.70 -24.53
CA SER A 12 -26.67 -8.14 -24.48
C SER A 12 -25.54 -8.28 -23.47
N ALA A 13 -25.81 -8.92 -22.34
CA ALA A 13 -24.82 -9.06 -21.28
C ALA A 13 -23.56 -9.63 -21.93
N SER A 14 -22.51 -8.80 -22.02
CA SER A 14 -21.19 -9.31 -22.37
C SER A 14 -20.89 -10.44 -21.37
N SER A 15 -20.19 -11.50 -21.79
CA SER A 15 -19.80 -12.63 -20.91
C SER A 15 -19.20 -12.19 -19.56
N ASP A 16 -18.66 -10.97 -19.51
CA ASP A 16 -17.99 -10.37 -18.35
C ASP A 16 -18.90 -9.44 -17.51
N SER A 17 -20.20 -9.39 -17.80
CA SER A 17 -21.15 -8.57 -17.03
C SER A 17 -21.19 -9.01 -15.57
N PHE A 18 -21.23 -8.05 -14.64
CA PHE A 18 -21.33 -8.34 -13.20
C PHE A 18 -22.54 -9.21 -12.85
N TRP A 19 -23.64 -9.06 -13.58
CA TRP A 19 -24.90 -9.75 -13.31
C TRP A 19 -24.92 -11.22 -13.72
N GLU A 20 -23.94 -11.66 -14.51
CA GLU A 20 -23.79 -13.09 -14.83
C GLU A 20 -23.51 -13.93 -13.59
N ILE A 21 -23.94 -15.20 -13.65
CA ILE A 21 -23.77 -16.13 -12.52
C ILE A 21 -22.28 -16.24 -12.16
N GLY A 22 -21.94 -15.87 -10.93
CA GLY A 22 -20.56 -15.96 -10.42
C GLY A 22 -19.62 -14.80 -10.79
N ASN A 23 -20.02 -13.83 -11.62
CA ASN A 23 -19.12 -12.73 -12.01
C ASN A 23 -18.86 -11.71 -10.88
N TYR A 24 -19.63 -11.76 -9.78
CA TYR A 24 -19.32 -11.04 -8.54
C TYR A 24 -17.96 -11.41 -7.91
N LYS A 25 -17.35 -12.53 -8.32
CA LYS A 25 -16.03 -12.98 -7.83
C LYS A 25 -14.93 -11.93 -8.04
N ARG A 26 -15.02 -11.09 -9.08
CA ARG A 26 -14.08 -9.97 -9.29
C ARG A 26 -14.16 -8.97 -8.12
N THR A 27 -15.36 -8.71 -7.63
CA THR A 27 -15.59 -7.81 -6.49
C THR A 27 -15.07 -8.40 -5.19
N THR A 28 -15.30 -9.69 -4.93
CA THR A 28 -14.82 -10.34 -3.69
C THR A 28 -13.31 -10.54 -3.69
N LYS A 29 -12.68 -10.77 -4.85
CA LYS A 29 -11.21 -10.77 -5.01
C LYS A 29 -10.57 -9.43 -4.59
N ARG A 30 -11.24 -8.31 -4.85
CA ARG A 30 -10.73 -6.97 -4.49
C ARG A 30 -10.49 -6.81 -2.98
N ILE A 31 -11.11 -7.64 -2.14
CA ILE A 31 -10.87 -7.68 -0.70
C ILE A 31 -9.47 -8.22 -0.40
N GLU A 32 -9.05 -9.31 -1.07
CA GLU A 32 -7.69 -9.84 -0.96
C GLU A 32 -6.66 -8.88 -1.56
N ASP A 33 -6.99 -8.28 -2.71
CA ASP A 33 -6.12 -7.29 -3.34
C ASP A 33 -5.92 -6.07 -2.42
N GLY A 34 -6.97 -5.63 -1.70
CA GLY A 34 -6.89 -4.56 -0.71
C GLY A 34 -5.93 -4.88 0.45
N HIS A 35 -6.00 -6.08 1.03
CA HIS A 35 -5.03 -6.53 2.04
C HIS A 35 -3.60 -6.48 1.49
N ARG A 36 -3.40 -7.00 0.27
CA ARG A 36 -2.08 -7.02 -0.38
C ARG A 36 -1.54 -5.61 -0.65
N LEU A 37 -2.40 -4.68 -1.06
CA LEU A 37 -2.01 -3.29 -1.29
C LEU A 37 -1.51 -2.62 -0.01
N CYS A 38 -2.05 -2.96 1.16
CA CYS A 38 -1.50 -2.51 2.43
C CYS A 38 -0.07 -3.06 2.66
N ASP A 39 0.18 -4.33 2.35
CA ASP A 39 1.52 -4.92 2.44
C ASP A 39 2.51 -4.22 1.50
N ASP A 40 2.08 -3.96 0.26
CA ASP A 40 2.92 -3.30 -0.75
C ASP A 40 3.20 -1.84 -0.35
N LEU A 41 2.22 -1.12 0.23
CA LEU A 41 2.43 0.22 0.78
C LEU A 41 3.39 0.23 1.97
N MET A 42 3.26 -0.72 2.90
CA MET A 42 4.19 -0.86 4.02
C MET A 42 5.62 -1.11 3.54
N ARG A 43 5.83 -1.98 2.54
CA ARG A 43 7.15 -2.21 1.93
C ARG A 43 7.71 -0.95 1.28
N LEU A 44 6.89 -0.22 0.51
CA LEU A 44 7.31 1.06 -0.10
C LEU A 44 7.80 2.06 0.95
N VAL A 45 7.08 2.19 2.06
CA VAL A 45 7.46 3.08 3.17
C VAL A 45 8.77 2.60 3.83
N GLN A 46 8.93 1.29 3.99
CA GLN A 46 10.14 0.70 4.54
C GLN A 46 11.37 0.93 3.66
N ASP A 47 11.23 0.75 2.34
CA ASP A 47 12.29 1.01 1.37
C ASP A 47 12.70 2.49 1.40
N ARG A 48 11.72 3.40 1.47
CA ARG A 48 12.00 4.84 1.63
C ARG A 48 12.72 5.14 2.95
N ALA A 49 12.31 4.53 4.06
CA ALA A 49 12.97 4.71 5.35
C ALA A 49 14.42 4.23 5.36
N GLU A 50 14.75 3.17 4.61
CA GLU A 50 16.13 2.71 4.48
C GLU A 50 17.00 3.70 3.70
N ILE A 51 16.46 4.38 2.67
CA ILE A 51 17.17 5.46 1.96
C ILE A 51 17.56 6.58 2.93
N GLU A 52 16.62 7.04 3.76
CA GLU A 52 16.86 8.08 4.78
C GLU A 52 17.98 7.67 5.74
N LYS A 53 17.94 6.42 6.22
CA LYS A 53 18.96 5.85 7.11
C LYS A 53 20.34 5.78 6.44
N MET A 54 20.40 5.37 5.17
CA MET A 54 21.66 5.28 4.43
C MET A 54 22.29 6.66 4.22
N TYR A 55 21.49 7.69 3.94
CA TYR A 55 21.98 9.05 3.81
C TYR A 55 22.51 9.59 5.15
N ALA A 56 21.73 9.44 6.23
CA ALA A 56 22.16 9.82 7.57
C ALA A 56 23.49 9.14 7.98
N LYS A 57 23.63 7.85 7.69
CA LYS A 57 24.87 7.11 7.93
C LYS A 57 26.06 7.71 7.17
N GLN A 58 25.88 8.04 5.89
CA GLN A 58 26.94 8.63 5.08
C GLN A 58 27.37 10.00 5.60
N LEU A 59 26.42 10.84 6.02
CA LEU A 59 26.71 12.13 6.66
C LEU A 59 27.53 11.95 7.94
N LYS A 60 27.12 11.02 8.81
CA LYS A 60 27.80 10.72 10.08
C LYS A 60 29.23 10.22 9.87
N ASP A 61 29.40 9.29 8.93
CA ASP A 61 30.71 8.71 8.60
C ASP A 61 31.64 9.77 7.96
N TRP A 62 31.09 10.62 7.09
CA TRP A 62 31.81 11.74 6.47
C TRP A 62 32.24 12.79 7.50
N ALA A 63 31.33 13.23 8.37
CA ALA A 63 31.62 14.20 9.42
C ALA A 63 32.72 13.67 10.35
N LYS A 64 32.59 12.43 10.83
CA LYS A 64 33.60 11.77 11.68
C LYS A 64 34.97 11.69 10.98
N LYS A 65 35.00 11.35 9.69
CA LYS A 65 36.26 11.28 8.93
C LYS A 65 36.94 12.64 8.87
N TRP A 66 36.21 13.69 8.51
CA TRP A 66 36.78 15.02 8.34
C TRP A 66 37.16 15.68 9.66
N THR A 67 36.41 15.45 10.75
CA THR A 67 36.81 15.91 12.08
C THR A 67 38.22 15.42 12.42
N ASN A 68 38.49 14.13 12.24
CA ASN A 68 39.81 13.54 12.51
C ASN A 68 40.92 14.10 11.61
N ILE A 69 40.62 14.45 10.35
CA ILE A 69 41.59 15.01 9.41
C ILE A 69 41.91 16.45 9.78
N ILE A 70 40.90 17.26 10.11
CA ILE A 70 41.06 18.67 10.47
C ILE A 70 41.85 18.80 11.76
N GLU A 71 41.49 18.03 12.80
CA GLU A 71 42.14 18.09 14.12
C GLU A 71 43.61 17.68 14.11
N LYS A 72 44.03 16.88 13.13
CA LYS A 72 45.43 16.47 12.94
C LYS A 72 46.13 17.31 11.86
N GLY A 73 45.41 18.20 11.21
CA GLY A 73 45.89 19.02 10.12
C GLY A 73 46.66 20.25 10.62
N PRO A 74 47.28 20.99 9.69
CA PRO A 74 48.02 22.21 10.02
C PRO A 74 47.14 23.47 10.13
N GLU A 75 45.83 23.36 9.85
CA GLU A 75 44.88 24.48 9.91
C GLU A 75 44.46 24.75 11.36
N TYR A 76 44.37 26.01 11.77
CA TYR A 76 44.04 26.39 13.15
C TYR A 76 43.25 27.70 13.22
N GLY A 77 42.76 28.02 14.41
CA GLY A 77 42.10 29.29 14.68
C GLY A 77 40.71 29.38 14.04
N THR A 78 40.35 30.55 13.54
CA THR A 78 38.98 30.83 13.08
C THR A 78 38.61 30.10 11.79
N THR A 79 39.58 29.85 10.91
CA THR A 79 39.36 29.09 9.67
C THR A 79 39.12 27.61 9.97
N GLU A 80 39.87 27.01 10.90
CA GLU A 80 39.61 25.64 11.38
C GLU A 80 38.20 25.52 11.96
N ALA A 81 37.79 26.51 12.78
CA ALA A 81 36.45 26.55 13.34
C ALA A 81 35.36 26.64 12.25
N ALA A 82 35.59 27.44 11.20
CA ALA A 82 34.68 27.52 10.06
C ALA A 82 34.57 26.20 9.29
N TRP A 83 35.67 25.46 9.13
CA TRP A 83 35.64 24.13 8.51
C TRP A 83 34.85 23.13 9.36
N LYS A 84 35.07 23.12 10.68
CA LYS A 84 34.34 22.26 11.61
C LYS A 84 32.84 22.58 11.66
N ALA A 85 32.43 23.82 11.40
CA ALA A 85 31.03 24.21 11.37
C ALA A 85 30.20 23.42 10.34
N VAL A 86 30.79 23.09 9.18
CA VAL A 86 30.12 22.26 8.15
C VAL A 86 29.89 20.84 8.65
N LEU A 87 30.78 20.31 9.48
CA LEU A 87 30.64 18.97 10.06
C LEU A 87 29.51 18.93 11.10
N ILE A 88 29.37 20.01 11.88
CA ILE A 88 28.26 20.18 12.83
C ILE A 88 26.91 20.23 12.09
N GLU A 89 26.84 20.97 10.99
CA GLU A 89 25.64 21.01 10.14
C GLU A 89 25.29 19.60 9.62
N SER A 90 26.27 18.85 9.13
CA SER A 90 26.08 17.48 8.67
C SER A 90 25.55 16.55 9.77
N ASP A 91 26.02 16.68 11.01
CA ASP A 91 25.48 15.92 12.15
C ASP A 91 24.01 16.28 12.44
N GLN A 92 23.64 17.57 12.35
CA GLN A 92 22.24 18.00 12.53
C GLN A 92 21.32 17.49 11.42
N VAL A 93 21.80 17.50 10.17
CA VAL A 93 21.07 16.93 9.02
C VAL A 93 20.93 15.41 9.19
N CYS A 94 21.97 14.71 9.64
CA CYS A 94 21.89 13.29 9.99
C CYS A 94 20.74 13.02 10.99
N ASP A 95 20.66 13.80 12.07
CA ASP A 95 19.61 13.64 13.08
C ASP A 95 18.21 13.96 12.52
N LEU A 96 18.09 14.91 11.59
CA LEU A 96 16.83 15.17 10.88
C LEU A 96 16.39 13.97 10.04
N HIS A 97 17.29 13.38 9.25
CA HIS A 97 16.99 12.22 8.42
C HIS A 97 16.65 10.97 9.26
N LEU A 98 17.31 10.78 10.40
CA LEU A 98 16.94 9.71 11.34
C LEU A 98 15.53 9.92 11.91
N ARG A 99 15.14 11.15 12.23
CA ARG A 99 13.75 11.44 12.65
C ARG A 99 12.74 11.17 11.54
N VAL A 100 13.05 11.51 10.28
CA VAL A 100 12.18 11.18 9.14
C VAL A 100 12.01 9.66 9.03
N LYS A 101 13.10 8.90 9.12
CA LYS A 101 13.07 7.43 9.13
C LYS A 101 12.20 6.87 10.25
N GLU A 102 12.35 7.37 11.48
CA GLU A 102 11.53 6.93 12.61
C GLU A 102 10.04 7.26 12.41
N ASN A 103 9.71 8.45 11.90
CA ASN A 103 8.32 8.82 11.62
C ASN A 103 7.70 7.96 10.51
N LEU A 104 8.46 7.62 9.47
CA LEU A 104 8.00 6.71 8.41
C LEU A 104 7.66 5.33 8.97
N LEU A 105 8.52 4.77 9.83
CA LEU A 105 8.30 3.41 10.36
C LEU A 105 7.27 3.37 11.49
N ASN A 106 7.36 4.28 12.46
CA ASN A 106 6.55 4.22 13.66
C ASN A 106 5.16 4.80 13.45
N THR A 107 5.04 5.85 12.63
CA THR A 107 3.76 6.49 12.34
C THR A 107 3.13 5.94 11.08
N VAL A 108 3.76 6.13 9.91
CA VAL A 108 3.09 5.78 8.64
C VAL A 108 2.91 4.27 8.50
N HIS A 109 4.01 3.53 8.56
CA HIS A 109 3.98 2.06 8.49
C HIS A 109 3.19 1.46 9.67
N GLY A 110 3.41 1.96 10.88
CA GLY A 110 2.65 1.55 12.07
C GLY A 110 1.14 1.70 11.91
N ASN A 111 0.67 2.86 11.43
CA ASN A 111 -0.76 3.13 11.21
C ASN A 111 -1.35 2.23 10.13
N VAL A 112 -0.67 2.03 9.00
CA VAL A 112 -1.14 1.13 7.93
C VAL A 112 -1.24 -0.31 8.46
N LYS A 113 -0.26 -0.77 9.23
CA LYS A 113 -0.27 -2.10 9.85
C LYS A 113 -1.44 -2.30 10.80
N ASN A 114 -1.71 -1.31 11.66
CA ASN A 114 -2.83 -1.35 12.59
C ASN A 114 -4.17 -1.35 11.84
N TRP A 115 -4.32 -0.47 10.86
CA TRP A 115 -5.51 -0.41 10.02
C TRP A 115 -5.76 -1.74 9.29
N GLN A 116 -4.72 -2.33 8.68
CA GLN A 116 -4.83 -3.63 8.01
C GLN A 116 -5.31 -4.72 8.98
N LYS A 117 -4.75 -4.76 10.20
CA LYS A 117 -5.14 -5.73 11.24
C LYS A 117 -6.59 -5.56 11.69
N GLU A 118 -7.08 -4.34 11.79
CA GLU A 118 -8.46 -4.05 12.23
C GLU A 118 -9.50 -4.30 11.14
N ASN A 119 -9.10 -4.28 9.85
CA ASN A 119 -10.02 -4.39 8.73
C ASN A 119 -9.97 -5.76 8.02
N TYR A 120 -8.92 -6.55 8.21
CA TYR A 120 -8.75 -7.85 7.59
C TYR A 120 -8.45 -8.95 8.60
N HIS A 121 -9.34 -9.92 8.73
CA HIS A 121 -9.23 -10.99 9.72
C HIS A 121 -9.00 -12.33 9.04
N LYS A 122 -7.81 -12.91 9.26
CA LYS A 122 -7.51 -14.26 8.76
C LYS A 122 -8.20 -15.32 9.63
N SER A 123 -8.87 -16.25 8.97
CA SER A 123 -9.39 -17.47 9.60
C SER A 123 -8.26 -18.47 9.92
N MET A 124 -8.59 -19.53 10.66
CA MET A 124 -7.65 -20.63 10.96
C MET A 124 -7.08 -21.29 9.69
N MET A 125 -7.80 -21.27 8.58
CA MET A 125 -7.36 -21.79 7.27
C MET A 125 -6.61 -20.74 6.43
N GLY A 126 -6.29 -19.57 6.98
CA GLY A 126 -5.53 -18.51 6.31
C GLY A 126 -6.34 -17.64 5.34
N GLN A 127 -7.62 -17.95 5.10
CA GLN A 127 -8.49 -17.14 4.25
C GLN A 127 -9.03 -15.91 4.99
N LEU A 128 -9.17 -14.78 4.29
CA LEU A 128 -9.79 -13.57 4.82
C LEU A 128 -11.28 -13.79 5.08
N LYS A 129 -11.69 -13.59 6.33
CA LYS A 129 -13.07 -13.70 6.76
C LYS A 129 -13.97 -12.78 5.94
N GLU A 130 -13.54 -11.55 5.69
CA GLU A 130 -14.31 -10.53 4.96
C GLU A 130 -14.62 -10.99 3.55
N LYS A 131 -13.66 -11.63 2.86
CA LYS A 131 -13.89 -12.19 1.52
C LYS A 131 -14.90 -13.32 1.57
N ARG A 132 -14.70 -14.29 2.48
CA ARG A 132 -15.57 -15.45 2.62
C ARG A 132 -17.02 -15.02 2.91
N ASP A 133 -17.20 -14.14 3.87
CA ASP A 133 -18.53 -13.69 4.30
C ASP A 133 -19.23 -12.94 3.15
N ASN A 134 -18.52 -12.10 2.38
CA ASN A 134 -19.06 -11.45 1.18
C ASN A 134 -19.40 -12.46 0.06
N GLU A 135 -18.56 -13.47 -0.17
CA GLU A 135 -18.84 -14.53 -1.15
C GLU A 135 -20.09 -15.32 -0.79
N GLU A 136 -20.30 -15.64 0.48
CA GLU A 136 -21.50 -16.32 0.96
C GLU A 136 -22.75 -15.45 0.77
N MET A 137 -22.66 -14.15 1.03
CA MET A 137 -23.75 -13.20 0.79
C MET A 137 -24.13 -13.13 -0.69
N PHE A 138 -23.16 -13.03 -1.60
CA PHE A 138 -23.42 -13.06 -3.05
C PHE A 138 -24.03 -14.40 -3.49
N LYS A 139 -23.49 -15.53 -3.03
CA LYS A 139 -24.06 -16.86 -3.31
C LYS A 139 -25.52 -16.93 -2.85
N LYS A 140 -25.83 -16.42 -1.66
CA LYS A 140 -27.20 -16.41 -1.11
C LYS A 140 -28.13 -15.54 -1.94
N ALA A 141 -27.70 -14.33 -2.30
CA ALA A 141 -28.48 -13.41 -3.12
C ALA A 141 -28.73 -13.95 -4.54
N GLN A 142 -27.74 -14.58 -5.16
CA GLN A 142 -27.84 -15.09 -6.53
C GLN A 142 -28.57 -16.45 -6.62
N LYS A 143 -28.67 -17.20 -5.51
CA LYS A 143 -29.17 -18.60 -5.49
C LYS A 143 -30.52 -18.82 -6.17
N GLN A 144 -31.51 -17.98 -5.89
CA GLN A 144 -32.86 -18.15 -6.46
C GLN A 144 -32.85 -17.85 -7.97
N TRP A 145 -32.18 -16.77 -8.36
CA TRP A 145 -32.05 -16.38 -9.76
C TRP A 145 -31.27 -17.43 -10.58
N SER A 146 -30.14 -17.93 -10.07
CA SER A 146 -29.37 -19.00 -10.74
C SER A 146 -30.21 -20.24 -11.02
N LYS A 147 -31.06 -20.67 -10.06
CA LYS A 147 -31.95 -21.81 -10.26
C LYS A 147 -32.99 -21.58 -11.36
N LEU A 148 -33.53 -20.36 -11.46
CA LEU A 148 -34.49 -20.01 -12.49
C LEU A 148 -33.81 -19.94 -13.87
N TYR A 149 -32.64 -19.31 -13.94
CA TYR A 149 -31.82 -19.22 -15.14
C TYR A 149 -31.45 -20.62 -15.69
N GLU A 150 -31.02 -21.54 -14.83
CA GLU A 150 -30.74 -22.93 -15.22
C GLU A 150 -31.98 -23.66 -15.77
N ARG A 151 -33.18 -23.40 -15.25
CA ARG A 151 -34.41 -23.98 -15.78
C ARG A 151 -34.73 -23.44 -17.18
N VAL A 152 -34.60 -22.13 -17.37
CA VAL A 152 -34.82 -21.48 -18.68
C VAL A 152 -33.83 -22.01 -19.72
N ASN A 153 -32.56 -22.14 -19.37
CA ASN A 153 -31.55 -22.67 -20.30
C ASN A 153 -31.75 -24.15 -20.66
N LYS A 154 -32.45 -24.94 -19.84
CA LYS A 154 -32.75 -26.35 -20.15
C LYS A 154 -33.88 -26.54 -21.17
N VAL A 155 -34.74 -25.53 -21.31
CA VAL A 155 -35.90 -25.56 -22.22
C VAL A 155 -35.68 -24.74 -23.48
N ARG A 156 -34.50 -24.13 -23.60
CA ARG A 156 -34.02 -23.43 -24.80
C ARG A 156 -33.25 -24.40 -25.68
#